data_AF-A0A3A8KZ50-F1
#
_entry.id   AF-A0A3A8KZ50-F1
#
_cell.length_a   1.000
_cell.length_b   1.000
_cell.length_c   1.000
_cell.angle_alpha   90.00
_cell.angle_beta   90.00
_cell.angle_gamma   90.00
#
_symmetry.space_group_name_H-M   'P 1'
#
loop_
_entity.id
_entity.type
_entity.pdbx_description
1 polymer ?
#
loop_
_entity_poly.entity_id
_entity_poly.type
_entity_poly.pdbx_seq_one_letter_code
_entity_poly.pdbx_strand_id
1 'polypeptide(L)'
;MLVPLLLALSAGCVSQGSRPAQAAAPDASAQVAPEASSYTACGCGCCPGVEPHVQCLGGESLQAVIARDKEAAASPDCPMAGCSMPVKYQACDGS
;
A
#
# COMPACT_ATOMS: atom_id res chain seq x y z
N MET A 1 -15.21 -27.72 51.00
CA MET A 1 -14.79 -26.80 49.92
C MET A 1 -14.03 -27.62 48.89
N LEU A 2 -14.67 -27.83 47.73
CA LEU A 2 -14.12 -28.51 46.56
C LEU A 2 -13.07 -27.61 45.90
N VAL A 3 -11.87 -28.10 45.61
CA VAL A 3 -11.22 -28.04 44.27
C VAL A 3 -10.03 -29.03 44.25
N PRO A 4 -10.21 -30.22 43.68
CA PRO A 4 -9.15 -30.87 42.90
C PRO A 4 -9.63 -31.05 41.45
N LEU A 5 -8.68 -31.26 40.52
CA LEU A 5 -8.84 -31.37 39.05
C LEU A 5 -8.66 -30.06 38.25
N LEU A 6 -7.39 -29.70 38.01
CA LEU A 6 -6.98 -28.90 36.85
C LEU A 6 -5.68 -29.48 36.26
N LEU A 7 -5.67 -30.79 35.97
CA LEU A 7 -4.57 -31.46 35.28
C LEU A 7 -5.13 -32.57 34.38
N ALA A 8 -5.52 -32.19 33.17
CA ALA A 8 -5.53 -33.01 31.94
C ALA A 8 -6.54 -32.40 30.97
N LEU A 9 -6.05 -31.85 29.86
CA LEU A 9 -6.60 -31.95 28.49
C LEU A 9 -5.94 -30.85 27.65
N SER A 10 -4.71 -31.11 27.22
CA SER A 10 -4.10 -30.38 26.10
C SER A 10 -3.31 -31.37 25.26
N ALA A 11 -4.06 -32.19 24.51
CA ALA A 11 -3.55 -33.02 23.44
C ALA A 11 -4.05 -32.45 22.10
N GLY A 12 -3.13 -32.22 21.16
CA GLY A 12 -3.37 -31.84 19.76
C GLY A 12 -3.24 -30.33 19.53
N CYS A 13 -2.46 -29.79 18.58
CA CYS A 13 -1.84 -30.36 17.40
C CYS A 13 -0.42 -29.81 17.20
N VAL A 14 0.50 -30.70 16.84
CA VAL A 14 1.75 -30.36 16.16
C VAL A 14 1.39 -29.77 14.80
N SER A 15 1.88 -28.57 14.51
CA SER A 15 2.13 -28.13 13.14
C SER A 15 3.52 -27.52 13.10
N GLN A 16 4.50 -28.36 12.75
CA GLN A 16 5.73 -27.92 12.10
C GLN A 16 5.33 -27.29 10.76
N GLY A 17 5.17 -25.97 10.76
CA GLY A 17 5.15 -25.15 9.56
C GLY A 17 6.38 -24.26 9.60
N SER A 18 7.43 -24.66 8.91
CA SER A 18 8.61 -23.83 8.65
C SER A 18 8.19 -22.60 7.86
N ARG A 19 7.80 -21.52 8.55
CA ARG A 19 7.56 -20.22 7.93
C ARG A 19 8.71 -19.30 8.33
N PRO A 20 9.61 -18.92 7.40
CA PRO A 20 10.68 -18.00 7.74
C PRO A 20 10.08 -16.66 8.16
N ALA A 21 10.77 -16.06 9.12
CA ALA A 21 10.48 -14.80 9.77
C ALA A 21 9.99 -13.74 8.78
N GLN A 22 8.77 -13.26 8.99
CA GLN A 22 8.37 -11.95 8.51
C GLN A 22 8.13 -11.11 9.75
N ALA A 23 9.21 -10.48 10.21
CA ALA A 23 9.12 -9.38 11.15
C ALA A 23 8.11 -8.39 10.59
N ALA A 24 7.02 -8.19 11.32
CA ALA A 24 6.11 -7.09 11.08
C ALA A 24 6.87 -5.79 11.38
N ALA A 25 7.43 -5.18 10.33
CA ALA A 25 7.69 -3.75 10.34
C ALA A 25 6.38 -3.07 9.90
N PRO A 26 5.84 -2.11 10.67
CA PRO A 26 4.82 -1.21 10.17
C PRO A 26 5.54 -0.18 9.29
N ASP A 27 5.89 -0.57 8.08
CA ASP A 27 6.46 0.37 7.10
C ASP A 27 5.29 0.99 6.33
N ALA A 28 4.73 2.04 6.93
CA ALA A 28 4.12 3.11 6.16
C ALA A 28 5.10 3.43 5.05
N SER A 29 4.75 3.02 3.83
CA SER A 29 5.59 3.13 2.65
C SER A 29 5.78 4.60 2.28
N ALA A 30 6.58 5.30 3.07
CA ALA A 30 7.42 6.38 2.63
C ALA A 30 8.57 5.74 1.84
N GLN A 31 8.21 5.12 0.71
CA GLN A 31 9.20 4.73 -0.28
C GLN A 31 9.87 6.02 -0.76
N VAL A 32 11.09 6.24 -0.28
CA VAL A 32 12.04 7.14 -0.92
C VAL A 32 12.12 6.69 -2.37
N ALA A 33 11.52 7.48 -3.26
CA ALA A 33 11.39 7.14 -4.65
C ALA A 33 12.81 6.95 -5.22
N PRO A 34 13.18 5.74 -5.71
CA PRO A 34 14.21 5.68 -6.75
C PRO A 34 13.76 6.61 -7.88
N GLU A 35 14.68 7.15 -8.68
CA GLU A 35 14.37 7.98 -9.86
C GLU A 35 13.34 7.25 -10.74
N ALA A 36 12.06 7.46 -10.44
CA ALA A 36 11.02 6.56 -10.86
C ALA A 36 10.71 6.96 -12.29
N SER A 37 10.93 6.08 -13.26
CA SER A 37 10.55 6.36 -14.66
C SER A 37 9.03 6.46 -14.84
N SER A 38 8.26 6.05 -13.82
CA SER A 38 6.81 6.15 -13.76
C SER A 38 6.32 6.23 -12.31
N TYR A 39 5.20 6.91 -12.08
CA TYR A 39 4.55 7.03 -10.79
C TYR A 39 3.07 6.64 -10.89
N THR A 40 2.59 5.78 -10.01
CA THR A 40 1.16 5.47 -9.92
C THR A 40 0.52 6.36 -8.87
N ALA A 41 -0.36 7.26 -9.30
CA ALA A 41 -1.14 8.10 -8.41
C ALA A 41 -2.46 7.40 -8.05
N CYS A 42 -2.83 7.50 -6.77
CA CYS A 42 -4.14 7.11 -6.26
C CYS A 42 -5.04 8.34 -6.04
N GLY A 43 -4.53 9.53 -6.30
CA GLY A 43 -5.16 10.79 -5.92
C GLY A 43 -5.43 10.77 -4.43
N CYS A 44 -6.71 10.93 -4.15
CA CYS A 44 -7.20 10.79 -2.81
C CYS A 44 -7.82 9.39 -2.60
N GLY A 45 -7.29 8.65 -1.63
CA GLY A 45 -7.84 7.37 -1.17
C GLY A 45 -7.02 6.15 -1.56
N CYS A 46 -7.69 4.99 -1.61
CA CYS A 46 -7.04 3.71 -1.92
C CYS A 46 -6.93 3.46 -3.43
N CYS A 47 -5.79 2.94 -3.87
CA CYS A 47 -5.68 2.27 -5.15
C CYS A 47 -6.14 0.81 -5.00
N PRO A 48 -7.24 0.37 -5.64
CA PRO A 48 -7.54 -1.04 -5.75
C PRO A 48 -6.41 -1.72 -6.54
N GLY A 49 -6.14 -3.01 -6.27
CA GLY A 49 -5.10 -3.81 -6.93
C GLY A 49 -5.43 -4.16 -8.39
N VAL A 50 -5.94 -3.20 -9.16
CA VAL A 50 -6.30 -3.30 -10.58
C VAL A 50 -5.19 -2.69 -11.43
N GLU A 51 -5.16 -3.08 -12.71
CA GLU A 51 -4.18 -2.55 -13.65
C GLU A 51 -4.40 -1.04 -13.88
N PRO A 52 -3.36 -0.19 -13.69
CA PRO A 52 -3.52 1.25 -13.76
C PRO A 52 -3.63 1.76 -15.20
N HIS A 53 -4.43 2.81 -15.37
CA HIS A 53 -4.49 3.51 -16.65
C HIS A 53 -3.18 4.27 -16.87
N VAL A 54 -2.50 4.01 -18.00
CA VAL A 54 -1.23 4.66 -18.32
C VAL A 54 -1.50 6.03 -18.93
N GLN A 55 -0.92 7.07 -18.31
CA GLN A 55 -0.97 8.43 -18.79
C GLN A 55 0.44 8.97 -19.07
N CYS A 56 0.67 9.39 -20.30
CA CYS A 56 1.91 10.05 -20.69
C CYS A 56 1.95 11.50 -20.19
N LEU A 57 3.07 11.91 -19.61
CA LEU A 57 3.29 13.28 -19.18
C LEU A 57 3.71 14.16 -20.36
N GLY A 58 2.88 15.15 -20.70
CA GLY A 58 3.11 16.09 -21.82
C GLY A 58 3.97 17.31 -21.47
N GLY A 59 4.99 17.15 -20.62
CA GLY A 59 5.87 18.24 -20.16
C GLY A 59 5.73 18.60 -18.68
N GLU A 60 4.82 17.96 -17.95
CA GLU A 60 4.81 17.98 -16.49
C GLU A 60 5.84 16.99 -15.94
N SER A 61 6.53 17.34 -14.85
CA SER A 61 7.47 16.42 -14.21
C SER A 61 6.75 15.40 -13.33
N LEU A 62 7.29 14.18 -13.23
CA LEU A 62 6.77 13.17 -12.29
C LEU A 62 6.72 13.70 -10.85
N GLN A 63 7.70 14.51 -10.46
CA GLN A 63 7.73 15.15 -9.14
C GLN A 63 6.53 16.08 -8.90
N ALA A 64 6.05 16.80 -9.91
CA ALA A 64 4.86 17.64 -9.78
C ALA A 64 3.59 16.80 -9.56
N VAL A 65 3.46 15.68 -10.27
CA VAL A 65 2.38 14.70 -10.04
C VAL A 65 2.42 14.17 -8.61
N ILE A 66 3.59 13.70 -8.16
CA ILE A 66 3.79 13.15 -6.82
C ILE A 66 3.43 14.18 -5.74
N ALA A 67 3.84 15.44 -5.92
CA ALA A 67 3.53 16.50 -4.97
C ALA A 67 2.02 16.74 -4.86
N ARG A 68 1.32 16.81 -5.99
CA ARG A 68 -0.13 16.99 -6.04
C ARG A 68 -0.88 15.81 -5.43
N ASP A 69 -0.41 14.59 -5.69
CA ASP A 69 -0.99 13.36 -5.15
C ASP A 69 -0.90 13.36 -3.61
N LYS A 70 0.27 13.74 -3.07
CA LYS A 70 0.46 13.90 -1.62
C LYS A 70 -0.40 15.00 -1.01
N GLU A 71 -0.54 16.13 -1.71
CA GLU A 71 -1.40 17.22 -1.27
C GLU A 71 -2.87 16.79 -1.23
N ALA A 72 -3.34 16.09 -2.27
CA ALA A 72 -4.69 15.53 -2.32
C ALA A 72 -4.92 14.51 -1.20
N ALA A 73 -3.95 13.64 -0.94
CA ALA A 73 -3.99 12.66 0.16
C ALA A 73 -4.01 13.32 1.55
N ALA A 74 -3.44 14.51 1.70
CA ALA A 74 -3.43 15.26 2.95
C ALA A 74 -4.73 16.04 3.22
N SER A 75 -5.63 16.12 2.24
CA SER A 75 -6.91 16.82 2.40
C SER A 75 -7.78 16.14 3.48
N PRO A 76 -8.46 16.89 4.36
CA PRO A 76 -9.35 16.31 5.38
C PRO A 76 -10.56 15.59 4.77
N ASP A 77 -10.95 15.94 3.55
CA ASP A 77 -12.01 15.26 2.81
C ASP A 77 -11.54 13.91 2.26
N CYS A 78 -10.23 13.66 2.32
CA CYS A 78 -9.67 12.55 1.60
C CYS A 78 -10.12 11.14 2.05
N PRO A 79 -10.18 10.82 3.35
CA PRO A 79 -10.74 9.55 3.81
C PRO A 79 -12.21 9.35 3.40
N MET A 80 -12.94 10.42 3.03
CA MET A 80 -14.34 10.35 2.60
C MET A 80 -14.49 10.13 1.09
N ALA A 81 -13.42 10.28 0.30
CA ALA A 81 -13.47 10.14 -1.16
C ALA A 81 -13.56 8.67 -1.62
N GLY A 82 -13.24 7.71 -0.75
CA GLY A 82 -13.25 6.28 -1.09
C GLY A 82 -12.02 5.85 -1.91
N CYS A 83 -12.10 4.73 -2.62
CA CYS A 83 -11.03 4.31 -3.53
C CYS A 83 -11.20 4.95 -4.91
N SER A 84 -10.08 5.28 -5.55
CA SER A 84 -10.07 5.80 -6.92
C SER A 84 -9.36 4.81 -7.87
N MET A 85 -9.58 4.95 -9.17
CA MET A 85 -8.87 4.12 -10.16
C MET A 85 -7.41 4.60 -10.28
N PRO A 86 -6.43 3.68 -10.20
CA PRO A 86 -5.03 4.06 -10.24
C PRO A 86 -4.63 4.58 -11.63
N VAL A 87 -3.88 5.68 -11.67
CA VAL A 87 -3.32 6.24 -12.90
C VAL A 87 -1.80 6.17 -12.84
N LYS A 88 -1.19 5.49 -13.80
CA LYS A 88 0.26 5.38 -13.94
C LYS A 88 0.76 6.48 -14.87
N TYR A 89 1.36 7.50 -14.29
CA TYR A 89 2.07 8.54 -15.02
C TYR A 89 3.45 8.06 -15.42
N GLN A 90 3.86 8.34 -16.65
CA GLN A 90 5.20 8.03 -17.14
C GLN A 90 5.69 9.12 -18.07
N ALA A 91 7.00 9.34 -18.07
CA ALA A 91 7.62 10.13 -19.12
C ALA A 91 7.48 9.36 -20.44
N CYS A 92 6.87 9.98 -21.44
CA CYS A 92 6.83 9.46 -22.79
C CYS A 92 7.66 10.41 -23.63
N ASP A 93 8.78 9.91 -24.16
CA ASP A 93 9.51 10.63 -25.18
C ASP A 93 8.55 10.78 -26.38
N GLY A 94 8.29 12.04 -26.76
CA GLY A 94 7.40 12.36 -27.86
C GLY A 94 7.77 11.54 -29.09
N SER A 95 6.78 10.84 -29.64
CA SER A 95 6.89 10.17 -30.95
C SER A 95 7.15 11.18 -32.06
#